data_AF-A0A939PMZ0-F1
#
_entry.id   AF-A0A939PMZ0-F1
#
_cell.length_a   1.000
_cell.length_b   1.000
_cell.length_c   1.000
_cell.angle_alpha   90.00
_cell.angle_beta   90.00
_cell.angle_gamma   90.00
#
_symmetry.space_group_name_H-M   'P 1'
#
loop_
_entity.id
_entity.type
_entity.pdbx_description
1 polymer ?
#
loop_
_entity_poly.entity_id
_entity_poly.type
_entity_poly.pdbx_seq_one_letter_code
_entity_poly.pdbx_strand_id
1 'polypeptide(L)'
;MDPQRLKDNFALVGGNGGDVAAYFYSDLFERDPQLRKLFPASMAKQEEKLLTALSHIVSHVDDTPSLVPFLQDLGRRHNGFGVVSEYYPQVGASLLATLAYFSGPEWSAELEQDWAAAYGLVAQVMAEAAAEAANGGQGAEPTA
;
A
#
# COMPACT_ATOMS: atom_id res chain seq x y z
N MET A 1 8.88 -8.41 -12.66
CA MET A 1 8.88 -7.06 -12.09
C MET A 1 10.00 -6.26 -12.73
N ASP A 2 9.63 -5.28 -13.54
CA ASP A 2 10.50 -4.27 -14.13
C ASP A 2 10.39 -2.95 -13.32
N PRO A 3 11.41 -2.60 -12.50
CA PRO A 3 11.36 -1.39 -11.67
C PRO A 3 11.17 -0.09 -12.46
N GLN A 4 11.76 0.00 -13.65
CA GLN A 4 11.68 1.22 -14.45
C GLN A 4 10.26 1.42 -14.98
N ARG A 5 9.63 0.33 -15.43
CA ARG A 5 8.23 0.37 -15.89
C ARG A 5 7.26 0.79 -14.80
N LEU A 6 7.47 0.34 -13.56
CA LEU A 6 6.68 0.78 -12.40
C LEU A 6 6.85 2.27 -12.13
N LYS A 7 8.10 2.77 -12.17
CA LYS A 7 8.42 4.19 -11.99
C LYS A 7 7.79 5.06 -13.08
N ASP A 8 7.91 4.65 -14.34
CA ASP A 8 7.35 5.38 -15.48
C ASP A 8 5.82 5.42 -15.42
N ASN A 9 5.19 4.27 -15.12
CA ASN A 9 3.74 4.21 -14.97
C ASN A 9 3.23 5.03 -13.78
N PHE A 10 3.92 4.97 -12.63
CA PHE A 10 3.53 5.78 -11.48
C PHE A 10 3.67 7.29 -11.76
N ALA A 11 4.67 7.71 -12.52
CA ALA A 11 4.82 9.10 -12.94
C ALA A 11 3.67 9.55 -13.87
N LEU A 12 3.24 8.68 -14.80
CA LEU A 12 2.07 8.92 -15.66
C LEU A 12 0.80 9.09 -14.81
N VAL A 13 0.53 8.13 -13.93
CA VAL A 13 -0.67 8.14 -13.07
C VAL A 13 -0.64 9.35 -12.12
N GLY A 14 0.51 9.65 -11.53
CA GLY A 14 0.72 10.77 -10.60
C GLY A 14 0.45 12.14 -11.20
N GLY A 15 0.48 12.30 -12.53
CA GLY A 15 0.08 13.51 -13.24
C GLY A 15 -1.38 13.94 -12.98
N ASN A 16 -2.22 13.03 -12.49
CA ASN A 16 -3.63 13.30 -12.15
C ASN A 16 -3.80 13.85 -10.70
N GLY A 17 -2.73 13.97 -9.91
CA GLY A 17 -2.76 14.63 -8.61
C GLY A 17 -3.69 13.96 -7.58
N GLY A 18 -4.50 14.77 -6.90
CA GLY A 18 -5.37 14.32 -5.80
C GLY A 18 -6.45 13.31 -6.23
N ASP A 19 -6.84 13.31 -7.50
CA ASP A 19 -7.87 12.42 -8.03
C ASP A 19 -7.46 10.95 -7.94
N VAL A 20 -6.16 10.65 -7.99
CA VAL A 20 -5.63 9.29 -7.85
C VAL A 20 -5.98 8.70 -6.49
N ALA A 21 -5.75 9.47 -5.42
CA ALA A 21 -6.02 9.01 -4.06
C ALA A 21 -7.53 8.96 -3.77
N ALA A 22 -8.29 9.92 -4.29
CA ALA A 22 -9.74 9.94 -4.17
C ALA A 22 -10.38 8.70 -4.82
N TYR A 23 -9.96 8.36 -6.05
CA TYR A 23 -10.41 7.16 -6.74
C TYR A 23 -10.06 5.89 -5.94
N PHE A 24 -8.81 5.78 -5.48
CA PHE A 24 -8.38 4.63 -4.68
C PHE A 24 -9.26 4.40 -3.45
N TYR A 25 -9.54 5.45 -2.66
CA TYR A 25 -10.38 5.28 -1.47
C TYR A 25 -11.85 5.02 -1.82
N SER A 26 -12.35 5.60 -2.92
CA SER A 26 -13.70 5.31 -3.40
C SER A 26 -13.85 3.84 -3.76
N ASP A 27 -12.96 3.30 -4.60
CA ASP A 27 -12.98 1.90 -5.01
C ASP A 27 -12.73 0.95 -3.81
N LEU A 28 -11.83 1.30 -2.89
CA LEU A 28 -11.58 0.53 -1.66
C LEU A 28 -12.83 0.39 -0.78
N PHE A 29 -13.55 1.50 -0.54
CA PHE A 29 -14.75 1.50 0.30
C PHE A 29 -15.97 0.93 -0.41
N GLU A 30 -16.00 0.93 -1.73
CA GLU A 30 -17.00 0.21 -2.51
C GLU A 30 -16.79 -1.30 -2.41
N ARG A 31 -15.53 -1.79 -2.48
CA ARG A 31 -15.19 -3.20 -2.32
C ARG A 31 -15.42 -3.72 -0.91
N ASP A 32 -15.04 -2.96 0.10
CA ASP A 32 -15.25 -3.30 1.50
C ASP A 32 -15.67 -2.07 2.33
N PRO A 33 -16.99 -1.85 2.49
CA PRO A 33 -17.51 -0.73 3.27
C PRO A 33 -17.10 -0.74 4.75
N GLN A 34 -16.66 -1.88 5.32
CA GLN A 34 -16.23 -1.93 6.71
C GLN A 34 -14.90 -1.19 6.91
N LEU A 35 -14.04 -1.18 5.90
CA LEU A 35 -12.74 -0.50 5.94
C LEU A 35 -12.88 0.99 6.23
N ARG A 36 -14.00 1.63 5.80
CA ARG A 36 -14.24 3.06 6.02
C ARG A 36 -14.13 3.46 7.49
N LYS A 37 -14.45 2.56 8.42
CA LYS A 37 -14.40 2.79 9.88
C LYS A 37 -12.97 2.96 10.41
N LEU A 38 -11.96 2.49 9.69
CA LEU A 38 -10.54 2.64 10.04
C LEU A 38 -9.98 4.02 9.68
N PHE A 39 -10.72 4.82 8.91
CA PHE A 39 -10.27 6.09 8.36
C PHE A 39 -11.00 7.28 8.99
N PRO A 40 -10.34 8.45 9.09
CA PRO A 40 -10.96 9.67 9.62
C PRO A 40 -12.15 10.14 8.75
N ALA A 41 -12.98 11.04 9.30
CA ALA A 41 -14.07 11.64 8.54
C ALA A 41 -13.55 12.50 7.37
N SER A 42 -12.51 13.29 7.60
CA SER A 42 -11.82 14.08 6.58
C SER A 42 -10.66 13.30 5.97
N MET A 43 -10.67 13.14 4.64
CA MET A 43 -9.74 12.28 3.91
C MET A 43 -8.53 13.01 3.31
N ALA A 44 -8.54 14.34 3.19
CA ALA A 44 -7.48 15.08 2.48
C ALA A 44 -6.06 14.75 2.98
N LYS A 45 -5.84 14.77 4.30
CA LYS A 45 -4.53 14.40 4.88
C LYS A 45 -4.18 12.92 4.69
N GLN A 46 -5.19 12.06 4.58
CA GLN A 46 -5.02 10.63 4.40
C GLN A 46 -4.68 10.28 2.94
N GLU A 47 -5.24 11.03 2.00
CA GLU A 47 -4.89 11.00 0.57
C GLU A 47 -3.43 11.42 0.34
N GLU A 48 -3.00 12.53 0.94
CA GLU A 48 -1.60 12.98 0.88
C GLU A 48 -0.63 11.94 1.43
N LYS A 49 -0.96 11.32 2.59
CA LYS A 49 -0.15 10.27 3.20
C LYS A 49 0.01 9.05 2.28
N LEU A 50 -1.08 8.64 1.62
CA LEU A 50 -1.05 7.53 0.68
C LEU A 50 -0.11 7.82 -0.48
N LEU A 51 -0.28 8.96 -1.15
CA LEU A 51 0.55 9.34 -2.30
C LEU A 51 2.04 9.47 -1.91
N THR A 52 2.31 10.03 -0.72
CA THR A 52 3.68 10.14 -0.19
C THR A 52 4.30 8.75 0.04
N ALA A 53 3.56 7.83 0.65
CA ALA A 53 4.05 6.47 0.90
C ALA A 53 4.27 5.70 -0.40
N LEU A 54 3.31 5.75 -1.34
CA LEU A 54 3.45 5.09 -2.65
C LEU A 54 4.63 5.66 -3.45
N SER A 55 4.79 6.98 -3.46
CA SER A 55 5.94 7.63 -4.12
C SER A 55 7.28 7.15 -3.55
N HIS A 56 7.38 7.05 -2.22
CA HIS A 56 8.58 6.53 -1.57
C HIS A 56 8.85 5.07 -1.94
N ILE A 57 7.82 4.21 -1.90
CA ILE A 57 7.93 2.78 -2.24
C ILE A 57 8.38 2.60 -3.70
N VAL A 58 7.71 3.27 -4.64
CA VAL A 58 8.00 3.15 -6.07
C VAL A 58 9.39 3.67 -6.42
N SER A 59 9.81 4.79 -5.79
CA SER A 59 11.14 5.36 -6.01
C SER A 59 12.28 4.43 -5.59
N HIS A 60 12.02 3.53 -4.63
CA HIS A 60 13.01 2.59 -4.06
C HIS A 60 12.69 1.12 -4.37
N VAL A 61 11.83 0.84 -5.35
CA VAL A 61 11.37 -0.53 -5.66
C VAL A 61 12.51 -1.44 -6.14
N ASP A 62 13.61 -0.86 -6.62
CA ASP A 62 14.88 -1.49 -6.99
C ASP A 62 15.95 -1.48 -5.88
N ASP A 63 15.69 -0.84 -4.75
CA ASP A 63 16.57 -0.80 -3.57
C ASP A 63 15.87 -1.46 -2.36
N THR A 64 15.66 -2.76 -2.47
CA THR A 64 15.01 -3.56 -1.43
C THR A 64 15.65 -3.41 -0.03
N PRO A 65 16.99 -3.37 0.12
CA PRO A 65 17.61 -3.19 1.44
C PRO A 65 17.22 -1.91 2.17
N SER A 66 17.00 -0.80 1.45
CA SER A 66 16.53 0.45 2.08
C SER A 66 15.01 0.48 2.26
N LEU A 67 14.27 -0.17 1.38
CA LEU A 67 12.81 -0.20 1.41
C LEU A 67 12.24 -1.07 2.52
N VAL A 68 12.86 -2.23 2.82
CA VAL A 68 12.36 -3.19 3.82
C VAL A 68 12.17 -2.57 5.22
N PRO A 69 13.16 -1.85 5.81
CA PRO A 69 12.98 -1.22 7.11
C PRO A 69 11.80 -0.23 7.17
N PHE A 70 11.60 0.53 6.09
CA PHE A 70 10.46 1.45 5.97
C PHE A 70 9.12 0.68 5.95
N LEU A 71 9.03 -0.40 5.15
CA LEU A 71 7.83 -1.23 5.06
C LEU A 71 7.51 -1.93 6.38
N GLN A 72 8.52 -2.42 7.09
CA GLN A 72 8.33 -3.03 8.40
C GLN A 72 7.77 -2.04 9.42
N ASP A 73 8.31 -0.82 9.46
CA ASP A 73 7.78 0.25 10.32
C ASP A 73 6.35 0.63 9.94
N LEU A 74 6.07 0.71 8.65
CA LEU A 74 4.73 0.97 8.15
C LEU A 74 3.75 -0.13 8.56
N GLY A 75 4.16 -1.41 8.44
CA GLY A 75 3.37 -2.57 8.87
C GLY A 75 3.04 -2.55 10.36
N ARG A 76 4.02 -2.27 11.22
CA ARG A 76 3.80 -2.11 12.67
C ARG A 76 2.80 -1.01 13.00
N ARG A 77 2.88 0.13 12.30
CA ARG A 77 1.89 1.22 12.44
C ARG A 77 0.50 0.80 11.99
N HIS A 78 0.38 0.08 10.87
CA HIS A 78 -0.90 -0.43 10.37
C HIS A 78 -1.56 -1.40 11.35
N ASN A 79 -0.78 -2.27 12.00
CA ASN A 79 -1.29 -3.11 13.10
C ASN A 79 -1.89 -2.25 14.24
N GLY A 80 -1.18 -1.18 14.64
CA GLY A 80 -1.67 -0.23 15.64
C GLY A 80 -2.96 0.50 15.24
N PHE A 81 -3.30 0.54 13.95
CA PHE A 81 -4.55 1.10 13.43
C PHE A 81 -5.68 0.06 13.32
N GLY A 82 -5.43 -1.20 13.69
CA GLY A 82 -6.40 -2.30 13.58
C GLY A 82 -6.48 -2.91 12.17
N VAL A 83 -5.47 -2.68 11.32
CA VAL A 83 -5.40 -3.34 10.01
C VAL A 83 -4.97 -4.78 10.21
N VAL A 84 -5.76 -5.71 9.67
CA VAL A 84 -5.48 -7.16 9.70
C VAL A 84 -5.09 -7.67 8.32
N SER A 85 -4.55 -8.89 8.25
CA SER A 85 -4.05 -9.50 7.01
C SER A 85 -5.15 -9.64 5.94
N GLU A 86 -6.40 -9.82 6.37
CA GLU A 86 -7.57 -9.98 5.50
C GLU A 86 -7.92 -8.73 4.68
N TYR A 87 -7.32 -7.57 4.97
CA TYR A 87 -7.58 -6.32 4.25
C TYR A 87 -6.59 -6.05 3.10
N TYR A 88 -5.42 -6.67 3.10
CA TYR A 88 -4.41 -6.44 2.05
C TYR A 88 -4.93 -6.84 0.65
N PRO A 89 -5.64 -7.96 0.44
CA PRO A 89 -6.15 -8.28 -0.89
C PRO A 89 -7.04 -7.18 -1.52
N GLN A 90 -7.89 -6.54 -0.73
CA GLN A 90 -8.79 -5.46 -1.15
C GLN A 90 -8.00 -4.19 -1.46
N VAL A 91 -6.99 -3.87 -0.64
CA VAL A 91 -6.06 -2.76 -0.89
C VAL A 91 -5.31 -2.98 -2.20
N GLY A 92 -4.79 -4.18 -2.45
CA GLY A 92 -4.11 -4.53 -3.69
C GLY A 92 -5.01 -4.42 -4.91
N ALA A 93 -6.23 -4.96 -4.83
CA ALA A 93 -7.22 -4.86 -5.89
C ALA A 93 -7.56 -3.39 -6.21
N SER A 94 -7.72 -2.55 -5.18
CA SER A 94 -8.03 -1.13 -5.36
C SER A 94 -6.86 -0.34 -5.93
N LEU A 95 -5.63 -0.67 -5.53
CA LEU A 95 -4.42 -0.08 -6.12
C LEU A 95 -4.32 -0.40 -7.61
N LEU A 96 -4.50 -1.66 -8.00
CA LEU A 96 -4.46 -2.07 -9.41
C LEU A 96 -5.59 -1.42 -10.22
N ALA A 97 -6.81 -1.35 -9.67
CA ALA A 97 -7.92 -0.68 -10.33
C ALA A 97 -7.64 0.80 -10.58
N THR A 98 -7.09 1.52 -9.59
CA THR A 98 -6.67 2.92 -9.72
C THR A 98 -5.62 3.08 -10.81
N LEU A 99 -4.57 2.27 -10.77
CA LEU A 99 -3.48 2.34 -11.75
C LEU A 99 -4.01 2.07 -13.16
N ALA A 100 -4.85 1.05 -13.35
CA ALA A 100 -5.46 0.74 -14.63
C ALA A 100 -6.34 1.89 -15.15
N TYR A 101 -7.18 2.47 -14.29
CA TYR A 101 -8.07 3.57 -14.65
C TYR A 101 -7.29 4.79 -15.16
N PHE A 102 -6.25 5.21 -14.43
CA PHE A 102 -5.47 6.40 -14.80
C PHE A 102 -4.40 6.15 -15.87
N SER A 103 -4.01 4.89 -16.10
CA SER A 103 -3.10 4.52 -17.20
C SER A 103 -3.84 4.49 -18.54
N GLY A 104 -5.14 4.20 -18.54
CA GLY A 104 -5.96 4.16 -19.75
C GLY A 104 -5.36 3.20 -20.80
N PRO A 105 -5.12 3.65 -22.05
CA PRO A 105 -4.52 2.81 -23.10
C PRO A 105 -3.12 2.27 -22.80
N GLU A 106 -2.38 2.88 -21.87
CA GLU A 106 -1.04 2.44 -21.47
C GLU A 106 -1.07 1.27 -20.47
N TRP A 107 -2.27 0.87 -19.99
CA TRP A 107 -2.40 -0.31 -19.14
C TRP A 107 -2.23 -1.60 -19.96
N SER A 108 -1.30 -2.46 -19.53
CA SER A 108 -1.06 -3.77 -20.16
C SER A 108 -1.06 -4.89 -19.14
N ALA A 109 -1.20 -6.13 -19.62
CA ALA A 109 -1.14 -7.32 -18.77
C ALA A 109 0.22 -7.47 -18.07
N GLU A 110 1.31 -7.08 -18.73
CA GLU A 110 2.65 -7.10 -18.16
C GLU A 110 2.80 -6.06 -17.05
N LEU A 111 2.22 -4.86 -17.24
CA LEU A 111 2.22 -3.82 -16.23
C LEU A 111 1.39 -4.22 -15.01
N GLU A 112 0.23 -4.83 -15.21
CA GLU A 112 -0.59 -5.40 -14.14
C GLU A 112 0.19 -6.46 -13.33
N GLN A 113 0.87 -7.38 -14.02
CA GLN A 113 1.71 -8.40 -13.38
C GLN A 113 2.86 -7.80 -12.57
N ASP A 114 3.53 -6.78 -13.11
CA ASP A 114 4.61 -6.10 -12.41
C ASP A 114 4.11 -5.39 -11.15
N TRP A 115 2.97 -4.70 -11.22
CA TRP A 115 2.36 -4.05 -10.06
C TRP A 115 1.84 -5.04 -9.03
N ALA A 116 1.21 -6.14 -9.47
CA ALA A 116 0.74 -7.19 -8.58
C ALA A 116 1.91 -7.83 -7.82
N ALA A 117 3.03 -8.07 -8.49
CA ALA A 117 4.25 -8.58 -7.86
C ALA A 117 4.83 -7.59 -6.85
N ALA A 118 4.94 -6.30 -7.22
CA ALA A 118 5.42 -5.26 -6.33
C ALA A 118 4.54 -5.12 -5.08
N TYR A 119 3.22 -5.09 -5.26
CA TYR A 119 2.27 -5.03 -4.16
C TYR A 119 2.37 -6.25 -3.25
N GLY A 120 2.48 -7.45 -3.83
CA GLY A 120 2.63 -8.69 -3.06
C GLY A 120 3.83 -8.66 -2.11
N LEU A 121 4.98 -8.17 -2.59
CA LEU A 121 6.18 -8.00 -1.76
C LEU A 121 5.94 -6.99 -0.63
N VAL A 122 5.32 -5.85 -0.92
CA VAL A 122 5.00 -4.82 0.07
C VAL A 122 4.06 -5.37 1.15
N ALA A 123 2.96 -6.00 0.72
CA ALA A 123 1.95 -6.56 1.61
C ALA A 123 2.53 -7.65 2.51
N GLN A 124 3.40 -8.51 1.96
CA GLN A 124 4.08 -9.55 2.73
C GLN A 124 4.95 -8.94 3.85
N VAL A 125 5.85 -8.02 3.52
CA VAL A 125 6.75 -7.41 4.51
C VAL A 125 5.97 -6.66 5.60
N MET A 126 4.91 -5.94 5.21
CA MET A 126 4.06 -5.22 6.16
C MET A 126 3.28 -6.18 7.07
N ALA A 127 2.72 -7.26 6.52
CA ALA A 127 1.95 -8.23 7.29
C ALA A 127 2.83 -9.02 8.27
N GLU A 128 4.03 -9.43 7.86
CA GLU A 128 5.01 -10.10 8.73
C GLU A 128 5.40 -9.17 9.91
N ALA A 129 5.75 -7.92 9.64
CA ALA A 129 6.12 -6.96 10.67
C ALA A 129 4.95 -6.62 11.62
N ALA A 130 3.72 -6.58 11.10
CA ALA A 130 2.51 -6.41 11.90
C ALA A 130 2.31 -7.59 12.88
N ALA A 131 2.44 -8.82 12.38
CA ALA A 131 2.32 -10.04 13.19
C ALA A 131 3.41 -10.14 14.26
N GLU A 132 4.66 -9.81 13.92
CA GLU A 132 5.77 -9.75 14.89
C GLU A 132 5.50 -8.77 16.02
N ALA A 133 4.98 -7.57 15.72
CA ALA A 133 4.63 -6.60 16.75
C ALA A 133 3.47 -7.06 17.64
N ALA A 134 2.48 -7.76 17.09
CA ALA A 134 1.38 -8.34 17.87
C ALA A 134 1.89 -9.44 18.83
N ASN A 135 2.84 -10.26 18.38
CA ASN A 135 3.41 -11.35 19.18
C ASN A 135 4.46 -10.87 20.20
N GLY A 136 5.23 -9.83 19.87
CA GLY A 136 6.22 -9.21 20.75
C GLY A 136 5.64 -8.50 21.97
N GLY A 137 4.33 -8.20 21.95
CA GLY A 137 3.58 -7.69 23.12
C GLY A 137 3.26 -8.74 24.18
N GLN A 138 3.54 -10.03 23.93
CA GLN A 138 3.29 -11.14 24.87
C GLN A 138 4.56 -11.74 25.50
N GLY A 139 5.72 -11.09 25.33
CA GLY A 139 7.03 -11.64 25.72
C GLY A 139 7.78 -10.90 26.84
N ALA A 140 7.11 -10.13 27.70
CA ALA A 140 7.75 -9.47 28.85
C ALA A 140 7.20 -10.01 30.17
N GLU A 141 7.56 -11.25 30.51
CA GLU A 141 7.67 -11.63 31.93
C GLU A 141 9.04 -11.15 32.44
N PRO A 142 9.10 -10.29 33.47
CA PRO A 142 10.35 -10.01 34.15
C PRO A 142 10.71 -11.25 34.97
N THR A 143 11.70 -12.01 34.51
CA THR A 143 12.36 -12.98 35.39
C THR A 143 13.03 -12.23 36.52
N ALA A 144 12.64 -12.61 37.74
CA ALA A 144 13.06 -12.07 39.03
C ALA A 144 14.56 -12.09 39.28
#